data_AF-A0A8R1HWS3-F1
#
_entry.id   AF-A0A8R1HWS3-F1
#
_cell.length_a   1.000
_cell.length_b   1.000
_cell.length_c   1.000
_cell.angle_alpha   90.00
_cell.angle_beta   90.00
_cell.angle_gamma   90.00
#
_symmetry.space_group_name_H-M   'P 1'
#
loop_
_entity.id
_entity.type
_entity.pdbx_description
1 polymer ?
#
loop_
_entity_poly.entity_id
_entity_poly.type
_entity_poly.pdbx_seq_one_letter_code
_entity_poly.pdbx_strand_id
1 'polypeptide(L)'
;MVMNELDEFLDEMAIIVWQCAYLTEMAVLVYQKGFYTWAQRNTADLYRNYLVASTLIAWSLAVIAPPSWPIRAFAIIAADLFFYFSFVFATLRLMKIANVDAFFGSIVLMIKKMIPIMVKFMFVFMVFWFTYAVCHISLAGHLKSTPNITDVVWPWLIFSSGAFEIFGEADEEDKLGTVSKCSSAPLNWDVLTDSSVQCWFKTSMIPVFLFCYMLVSSVLLVNLVTALLSKKYEDIDKVSHIYWKYKLYSRLIEYEEKLWIPAPLSLVFYILKTVFNFLSKVPILGILPRYFMKILACFEGKNYAKERRKNRKFEAVMNGLISDENRWNGPSEEEKNAVQLVKDQMTIMELERKRKRFETDIIRQRFEDMMTEIESTNRFKRVRSHSTFNT
;
A
#
# COMPACT_ATOMS: atom_id res chain seq x y z
N MET A 1 -34.94 2.19 16.40
CA MET A 1 -33.84 2.41 17.36
C MET A 1 -33.12 1.10 17.63
N VAL A 2 -33.76 0.11 18.25
CA VAL A 2 -33.16 -1.24 18.51
C VAL A 2 -32.70 -1.96 17.23
N MET A 3 -33.44 -1.88 16.12
CA MET A 3 -33.00 -2.46 14.84
C MET A 3 -31.75 -1.77 14.27
N ASN A 4 -31.62 -0.44 14.39
CA ASN A 4 -30.43 0.27 13.91
C ASN A 4 -29.20 -0.06 14.76
N GLU A 5 -29.37 -0.19 16.09
CA GLU A 5 -28.28 -0.59 16.99
C GLU A 5 -27.83 -2.03 16.72
N LEU A 6 -28.76 -2.93 16.34
CA LEU A 6 -28.44 -4.31 15.99
C LEU A 6 -27.72 -4.41 14.63
N ASP A 7 -28.16 -3.65 13.64
CA ASP A 7 -27.51 -3.60 12.32
C ASP A 7 -26.10 -3.02 12.43
N GLU A 8 -25.90 -1.94 13.20
CA GLU A 8 -24.59 -1.35 13.46
C GLU A 8 -23.65 -2.32 14.18
N PHE A 9 -24.15 -3.05 15.18
CA PHE A 9 -23.40 -4.11 15.85
C PHE A 9 -23.02 -5.27 14.91
N LEU A 10 -23.92 -5.68 14.01
CA LEU A 10 -23.66 -6.75 13.04
C LEU A 10 -22.59 -6.35 12.02
N ASP A 11 -22.58 -5.10 11.58
CA ASP A 11 -21.57 -4.56 10.67
C ASP A 11 -20.18 -4.54 11.31
N GLU A 12 -20.08 -4.07 12.56
CA GLU A 12 -18.82 -4.10 13.32
C GLU A 12 -18.32 -5.54 13.54
N MET A 13 -19.23 -6.45 13.90
CA MET A 13 -18.95 -7.87 14.06
C MET A 13 -18.41 -8.50 12.77
N ALA A 14 -18.98 -8.18 11.62
CA ALA A 14 -18.52 -8.69 10.33
C ALA A 14 -17.08 -8.24 10.02
N ILE A 15 -16.76 -6.97 10.30
CA ILE A 15 -15.41 -6.42 10.12
C ILE A 15 -14.41 -7.13 11.04
N ILE A 16 -14.76 -7.34 12.32
CA ILE A 16 -13.88 -8.02 13.29
C ILE A 16 -13.62 -9.47 12.85
N VAL A 17 -14.66 -10.20 12.44
CA VAL A 17 -14.51 -11.59 11.95
C VAL A 17 -13.60 -11.63 10.73
N TRP A 18 -13.73 -10.67 9.81
CA TRP A 18 -12.88 -10.57 8.64
C TRP A 18 -11.41 -10.28 9.01
N GLN A 19 -11.17 -9.36 9.96
CA GLN A 19 -9.83 -9.03 10.46
C GLN A 19 -9.18 -10.25 11.13
N CYS A 20 -9.92 -10.97 11.97
CA CYS A 20 -9.49 -12.22 12.58
C CYS A 20 -9.12 -13.27 11.53
N ALA A 21 -9.91 -13.41 10.46
CA ALA A 21 -9.59 -14.34 9.38
C ALA A 21 -8.22 -14.05 8.75
N TYR A 22 -7.91 -12.78 8.46
CA TYR A 22 -6.58 -12.41 7.95
C TYR A 22 -5.44 -12.68 8.93
N LEU A 23 -5.65 -12.44 10.23
CA LEU A 23 -4.66 -12.75 11.25
C LEU A 23 -4.41 -14.25 11.36
N THR A 24 -5.46 -15.08 11.28
CA THR A 24 -5.32 -16.55 11.30
C THR A 24 -4.56 -17.07 10.09
N GLU A 25 -4.83 -16.56 8.88
CA GLU A 25 -4.08 -16.92 7.68
C GLU A 25 -2.58 -16.59 7.85
N MET A 26 -2.28 -15.42 8.42
CA MET A 26 -0.90 -15.04 8.73
C MET A 26 -0.25 -15.96 9.76
N ALA A 27 -0.93 -16.27 10.86
CA ALA A 27 -0.41 -17.17 11.90
C ALA A 27 -0.06 -18.55 11.32
N VAL A 28 -0.92 -19.09 10.44
CA VAL A 28 -0.67 -20.38 9.76
C VAL A 28 0.54 -20.28 8.83
N LEU A 29 0.65 -19.22 8.03
CA LEU A 29 1.80 -19.02 7.13
C LEU A 29 3.11 -18.86 7.90
N VAL A 30 3.09 -18.15 9.03
CA VAL A 30 4.24 -18.00 9.94
C VAL A 30 4.62 -19.35 10.54
N TYR A 31 3.64 -20.15 10.97
CA TYR A 31 3.88 -21.48 11.52
C TYR A 31 4.53 -22.42 10.49
N GLN A 32 4.10 -22.37 9.23
CA GLN A 32 4.63 -23.23 8.17
C GLN A 32 6.03 -22.83 7.67
N LYS A 33 6.31 -21.52 7.57
CA LYS A 33 7.52 -21.00 6.90
C LYS A 33 8.58 -20.46 7.87
N GLY A 34 8.21 -20.22 9.13
CA GLY A 34 9.01 -19.50 10.12
C GLY A 34 8.83 -17.98 10.02
N PHE A 35 8.80 -17.31 11.18
CA PHE A 35 8.49 -15.89 11.30
C PHE A 35 9.44 -14.99 10.51
N TYR A 36 10.75 -15.14 10.72
CA TYR A 36 11.77 -14.28 10.08
C TYR A 36 11.72 -14.39 8.55
N THR A 37 11.58 -15.59 8.02
CA THR A 37 11.54 -15.83 6.56
C THR A 37 10.27 -15.27 5.92
N TRP A 38 9.14 -15.32 6.62
CA TRP A 38 7.89 -14.71 6.18
C TRP A 38 7.95 -13.18 6.26
N ALA A 39 8.40 -12.64 7.40
CA ALA A 39 8.49 -11.21 7.69
C ALA A 39 9.32 -10.44 6.67
N GLN A 40 10.50 -10.96 6.32
CA GLN A 40 11.40 -10.32 5.37
C GLN A 40 10.79 -10.21 3.96
N ARG A 41 9.92 -11.14 3.58
CA ARG A 41 9.35 -11.22 2.23
C ARG A 41 8.05 -10.42 2.10
N ASN A 42 7.25 -10.42 3.16
CA ASN A 42 5.93 -9.80 3.20
C ASN A 42 5.88 -8.62 4.17
N THR A 43 6.89 -7.74 4.13
CA THR A 43 7.00 -6.59 5.03
C THR A 43 5.73 -5.74 5.08
N ALA A 44 5.14 -5.42 3.91
CA ALA A 44 3.91 -4.65 3.85
C ALA A 44 2.70 -5.37 4.49
N ASP A 45 2.60 -6.70 4.34
CA ASP A 45 1.52 -7.45 4.99
C ASP A 45 1.78 -7.63 6.49
N LEU A 46 3.05 -7.67 6.90
CA LEU A 46 3.46 -7.65 8.30
C LEU A 46 3.06 -6.35 8.99
N TYR A 47 3.34 -5.18 8.39
CA TYR A 47 2.95 -3.88 8.97
C TYR A 47 1.42 -3.76 9.10
N ARG A 48 0.66 -4.14 8.06
CA ARG A 48 -0.80 -4.15 8.12
C ARG A 48 -1.31 -5.09 9.21
N ASN A 49 -0.81 -6.32 9.26
CA ASN A 49 -1.29 -7.30 10.23
C ASN A 49 -0.90 -6.91 11.67
N TYR A 50 0.23 -6.24 11.85
CA TYR A 50 0.60 -5.64 13.13
C TYR A 50 -0.41 -4.54 13.54
N LEU A 51 -0.80 -3.66 12.63
CA LEU A 51 -1.81 -2.62 12.88
C LEU A 51 -3.18 -3.23 13.21
N VAL A 52 -3.60 -4.28 12.48
CA VAL A 52 -4.86 -5.00 12.76
C VAL A 52 -4.80 -5.75 14.10
N ALA A 53 -3.64 -6.28 14.49
CA ALA A 53 -3.49 -6.86 15.83
C ALA A 53 -3.57 -5.78 16.91
N SER A 54 -2.94 -4.61 16.69
CA SER A 54 -2.97 -3.51 17.65
C SER A 54 -4.35 -2.88 17.79
N THR A 55 -5.17 -2.82 16.73
CA THR A 55 -6.59 -2.40 16.83
C THR A 55 -7.38 -3.34 17.73
N LEU A 56 -7.28 -4.66 17.53
CA LEU A 56 -8.01 -5.64 18.34
C LEU A 56 -7.57 -5.61 19.81
N ILE A 57 -6.27 -5.45 20.07
CA ILE A 57 -5.74 -5.30 21.42
C ILE A 57 -6.24 -4.01 22.07
N ALA A 58 -6.21 -2.88 21.37
CA ALA A 58 -6.70 -1.61 21.89
C ALA A 58 -8.21 -1.64 22.18
N TRP A 59 -9.01 -2.24 21.29
CA TRP A 59 -10.45 -2.44 21.50
C TRP A 59 -10.74 -3.35 22.70
N SER A 60 -10.07 -4.50 22.82
CA SER A 60 -10.24 -5.38 23.97
C SER A 60 -9.86 -4.69 25.29
N LEU A 61 -8.80 -3.87 25.29
CA LEU A 61 -8.42 -3.07 26.45
C LEU A 61 -9.49 -2.01 26.79
N ALA A 62 -10.08 -1.37 25.79
CA ALA A 62 -11.15 -0.38 25.98
C ALA A 62 -12.45 -0.98 26.54
N VAL A 63 -12.74 -2.23 26.21
CA VAL A 63 -13.90 -2.98 26.74
C VAL A 63 -13.67 -3.45 28.18
N ILE A 64 -12.46 -3.90 28.50
CA ILE A 64 -12.12 -4.40 29.84
C ILE A 64 -11.91 -3.24 30.84
N ALA A 65 -11.38 -2.11 30.39
CA ALA A 65 -11.07 -0.99 31.27
C ALA A 65 -12.34 -0.30 31.79
N PRO A 66 -12.46 -0.07 33.11
CA PRO A 66 -13.63 0.62 33.66
C PRO A 66 -13.69 2.09 33.19
N PRO A 67 -14.89 2.68 33.11
CA PRO A 67 -15.10 4.03 32.58
C PRO A 67 -14.39 5.14 33.38
N SER A 68 -14.01 4.88 34.63
CA SER A 68 -13.27 5.81 35.48
C SER A 68 -11.78 5.90 35.16
N TRP A 69 -11.23 4.95 34.39
CA TRP A 69 -9.79 4.89 34.14
C TRP A 69 -9.43 5.68 32.87
N PRO A 70 -8.42 6.58 32.93
CA PRO A 70 -7.99 7.35 31.76
C PRO A 70 -7.46 6.46 30.63
N ILE A 71 -6.97 5.27 30.97
CA ILE A 71 -6.48 4.26 30.02
C ILE A 71 -7.57 3.90 28.99
N ARG A 72 -8.84 3.90 29.38
CA ARG A 72 -9.95 3.61 28.46
C ARG A 72 -10.04 4.63 27.33
N ALA A 73 -9.94 5.92 27.65
CA ALA A 73 -9.98 6.99 26.66
C ALA A 73 -8.80 6.91 25.68
N PHE A 74 -7.58 6.67 26.20
CA PHE A 74 -6.41 6.46 25.36
C PHE A 74 -6.52 5.21 24.47
N ALA A 75 -7.10 4.11 24.99
CA ALA A 75 -7.29 2.88 24.24
C ALA A 75 -8.27 3.05 23.07
N ILE A 76 -9.36 3.79 23.26
CA ILE A 76 -10.32 4.10 22.19
C ILE A 76 -9.65 4.93 21.09
N ILE A 77 -8.98 6.02 21.45
CA ILE A 77 -8.29 6.89 20.48
C ILE A 77 -7.22 6.10 19.71
N ALA A 78 -6.45 5.27 20.40
CA ALA A 78 -5.44 4.42 19.77
C ALA A 78 -6.06 3.39 18.83
N ALA A 79 -7.19 2.79 19.21
CA ALA A 79 -7.91 1.83 18.37
C ALA A 79 -8.38 2.47 17.05
N ASP A 80 -9.00 3.66 17.12
CA ASP A 80 -9.44 4.42 15.95
C ASP A 80 -8.25 4.79 15.05
N LEU A 81 -7.19 5.31 15.64
CA LEU A 81 -5.97 5.68 14.92
C LEU A 81 -5.36 4.49 14.18
N PHE A 82 -5.19 3.35 14.87
CA PHE A 82 -4.67 2.14 14.25
C PHE A 82 -5.61 1.60 13.18
N PHE A 83 -6.92 1.75 13.35
CA PHE A 83 -7.91 1.35 12.35
C PHE A 83 -7.76 2.17 11.08
N TYR A 84 -7.66 3.51 11.18
CA TYR A 84 -7.44 4.38 10.03
C TYR A 84 -6.12 4.05 9.29
N PHE A 85 -5.03 3.85 10.03
CA PHE A 85 -3.79 3.42 9.40
C PHE A 85 -3.92 2.04 8.74
N SER A 86 -4.60 1.08 9.38
CA SER A 86 -4.83 -0.25 8.81
C SER A 86 -5.60 -0.16 7.48
N PHE A 87 -6.55 0.76 7.38
CA PHE A 87 -7.31 1.03 6.17
C PHE A 87 -6.43 1.61 5.07
N VAL A 88 -5.59 2.62 5.36
CA VAL A 88 -4.61 3.16 4.42
C VAL A 88 -3.68 2.06 3.88
N PHE A 89 -3.16 1.19 4.75
CA PHE A 89 -2.33 0.07 4.30
C PHE A 89 -3.13 -0.97 3.48
N ALA A 90 -4.42 -1.16 3.77
CA ALA A 90 -5.28 -2.02 2.99
C ALA A 90 -5.54 -1.46 1.58
N THR A 91 -5.74 -0.14 1.42
CA THR A 91 -5.91 0.48 0.10
C THR A 91 -4.61 0.48 -0.68
N LEU A 92 -3.46 0.76 -0.04
CA LEU A 92 -2.14 0.62 -0.67
C LEU A 92 -1.87 -0.82 -1.14
N ARG A 93 -2.45 -1.83 -0.48
CA ARG A 93 -2.36 -3.21 -0.92
C ARG A 93 -3.14 -3.47 -2.23
N LEU A 94 -4.17 -2.69 -2.56
CA LEU A 94 -4.84 -2.80 -3.87
C LEU A 94 -3.86 -2.54 -5.02
N MET A 95 -2.84 -1.70 -4.81
CA MET A 95 -1.76 -1.52 -5.79
C MET A 95 -1.01 -2.84 -6.07
N LYS A 96 -0.90 -3.76 -5.11
CA LYS A 96 -0.32 -5.09 -5.39
C LYS A 96 -1.17 -5.87 -6.41
N ILE A 97 -2.49 -5.70 -6.42
CA ILE A 97 -3.38 -6.35 -7.39
C ILE A 97 -3.26 -5.62 -8.74
N ALA A 98 -3.28 -4.29 -8.73
CA ALA A 98 -3.10 -3.48 -9.94
C ALA A 98 -1.77 -3.77 -10.66
N ASN A 99 -0.71 -4.09 -9.91
CA ASN A 99 0.60 -4.50 -10.43
C ASN A 99 0.59 -5.81 -11.25
N VAL A 100 -0.55 -6.47 -11.43
CA VAL A 100 -0.71 -7.55 -12.42
C VAL A 100 -0.64 -7.01 -13.85
N ASP A 101 -0.99 -5.74 -14.03
CA ASP A 101 -0.78 -5.05 -15.29
C ASP A 101 0.65 -4.50 -15.40
N ALA A 102 1.18 -4.50 -16.62
CA ALA A 102 2.55 -4.07 -16.91
C ALA A 102 2.76 -2.57 -16.64
N PHE A 103 1.76 -1.74 -16.95
CA PHE A 103 1.83 -0.30 -16.79
C PHE A 103 1.84 0.11 -15.32
N PHE A 104 0.89 -0.40 -14.52
CA PHE A 104 0.88 -0.10 -13.08
C PHE A 104 2.09 -0.67 -12.36
N GLY A 105 2.54 -1.87 -12.78
CA GLY A 105 3.69 -2.52 -12.20
C GLY A 105 5.03 -1.81 -12.41
N SER A 106 5.26 -1.21 -13.59
CA SER A 106 6.45 -0.40 -13.85
C SER A 106 6.41 0.92 -13.08
N ILE A 107 5.25 1.58 -13.00
CA ILE A 107 5.07 2.83 -12.24
C ILE A 107 5.38 2.63 -10.76
N VAL A 108 4.84 1.57 -10.14
CA VAL A 108 5.12 1.28 -8.72
C VAL A 108 6.61 1.04 -8.46
N LEU A 109 7.32 0.43 -9.42
CA LEU A 109 8.76 0.26 -9.33
C LEU A 109 9.50 1.61 -9.40
N MET A 110 9.12 2.48 -10.33
CA MET A 110 9.70 3.81 -10.49
C MET A 110 9.53 4.63 -9.21
N ILE A 111 8.29 4.72 -8.69
CA ILE A 111 7.99 5.42 -7.44
C ILE A 111 8.86 4.88 -6.30
N LYS A 112 8.90 3.55 -6.12
CA LYS A 112 9.68 2.92 -5.04
C LYS A 112 11.16 3.31 -5.09
N LYS A 113 11.73 3.41 -6.29
CA LYS A 113 13.15 3.70 -6.48
C LYS A 113 13.47 5.20 -6.47
N MET A 114 12.46 6.04 -6.67
CA MET A 114 12.56 7.50 -6.56
C MET A 114 12.42 8.03 -5.13
N ILE A 115 11.68 7.33 -4.26
CA ILE A 115 11.49 7.73 -2.85
C ILE A 115 12.80 8.08 -2.12
N PRO A 116 13.91 7.32 -2.23
CA PRO A 116 15.16 7.67 -1.55
C PRO A 116 15.74 9.03 -2.00
N ILE A 117 15.55 9.40 -3.27
CA ILE A 117 15.95 10.71 -3.79
C ILE A 117 15.04 11.79 -3.22
N MET A 118 13.73 11.53 -3.20
CA MET A 118 12.74 12.42 -2.60
C MET A 118 13.03 12.68 -1.11
N VAL A 119 13.41 11.65 -0.34
CA VAL A 119 13.75 11.80 1.09
C VAL A 119 15.01 12.63 1.29
N LYS A 120 16.06 12.41 0.48
CA LYS A 120 17.28 13.26 0.53
C LYS A 120 16.95 14.71 0.21
N PHE A 121 16.08 14.94 -0.77
CA PHE A 121 15.65 16.27 -1.12
C PHE A 121 14.76 16.91 -0.05
N MET A 122 13.86 16.15 0.57
CA MET A 122 13.01 16.61 1.67
C MET A 122 13.86 17.15 2.83
N PHE A 123 15.03 16.56 3.10
CA PHE A 123 15.98 17.10 4.07
C PHE A 123 16.49 18.50 3.67
N VAL A 124 16.86 18.71 2.41
CA VAL A 124 17.27 20.03 1.90
C VAL A 124 16.12 21.02 2.03
N PHE A 125 14.91 20.64 1.62
CA PHE A 125 13.71 21.45 1.76
C PHE A 125 13.45 21.85 3.23
N MET A 126 13.55 20.90 4.16
CA MET A 126 13.35 21.13 5.59
C MET A 126 14.27 22.23 6.15
N VAL A 127 15.51 22.33 5.67
CA VAL A 127 16.45 23.39 6.09
C VAL A 127 15.97 24.78 5.65
N PHE A 128 15.56 24.93 4.39
CA PHE A 128 15.05 26.20 3.88
C PHE A 128 13.71 26.57 4.51
N TRP A 129 12.83 25.59 4.66
CA TRP A 129 11.53 25.76 5.28
C TRP A 129 11.65 26.19 6.74
N PHE A 130 12.48 25.51 7.55
CA PHE A 130 12.72 25.88 8.94
C PHE A 130 13.30 27.30 9.05
N THR A 131 14.24 27.65 8.16
CA THR A 131 14.85 29.00 8.13
C THR A 131 13.79 30.07 7.85
N TYR A 132 12.92 29.85 6.87
CA TYR A 132 11.82 30.76 6.56
C TYR A 132 10.84 30.88 7.73
N ALA A 133 10.41 29.76 8.31
CA ALA A 133 9.45 29.77 9.41
C ALA A 133 9.95 30.58 10.62
N VAL A 134 11.23 30.43 10.99
CA VAL A 134 11.85 31.20 12.08
C VAL A 134 11.94 32.69 11.74
N CYS A 135 12.34 33.04 10.52
CA CYS A 135 12.40 34.43 10.06
C CYS A 135 11.00 35.06 10.04
N HIS A 136 10.02 34.40 9.44
CA HIS A 136 8.64 34.87 9.35
C HIS A 136 8.03 35.14 10.72
N ILE A 137 8.11 34.19 11.66
CA ILE A 137 7.58 34.34 13.02
C ILE A 137 8.25 35.49 13.77
N SER A 138 9.56 35.67 13.58
CA SER A 138 10.33 36.78 14.18
C SER A 138 9.90 38.15 13.62
N LEU A 139 9.69 38.24 12.30
CA LEU A 139 9.26 39.47 11.64
C LEU A 139 7.80 39.81 11.97
N ALA A 140 6.87 38.87 11.75
CA ALA A 140 5.43 39.03 11.96
C ALA A 140 5.05 39.24 13.44
N GLY A 141 5.94 38.89 14.38
CA GLY A 141 5.78 39.25 15.79
C GLY A 141 4.68 38.47 16.52
N HIS A 142 4.22 37.34 15.94
CA HIS A 142 3.23 36.44 16.54
C HIS A 142 3.61 35.95 17.94
N LEU A 143 4.91 35.95 18.25
CA LEU A 143 5.49 35.63 19.57
C LEU A 143 4.93 36.47 20.73
N LYS A 144 4.36 37.66 20.46
CA LYS A 144 3.99 38.64 21.47
C LYS A 144 2.49 38.92 21.55
N SER A 145 1.67 38.28 20.72
CA SER A 145 0.23 38.56 20.59
C SER A 145 -0.68 37.43 21.08
N THR A 146 -0.14 36.26 21.45
CA THR A 146 -0.88 35.19 22.12
C THR A 146 -0.54 35.19 23.62
N PRO A 147 -1.39 35.78 24.49
CA PRO A 147 -1.10 35.88 25.93
C PRO A 147 -1.17 34.54 26.70
N ASN A 148 -1.47 33.41 26.04
CA ASN A 148 -1.43 32.08 26.64
C ASN A 148 -0.47 31.19 25.86
N ILE A 149 0.82 31.35 26.14
CA ILE A 149 1.89 30.48 25.67
C ILE A 149 1.78 29.16 26.44
N THR A 150 1.10 28.18 25.86
CA THR A 150 1.42 26.78 26.11
C THR A 150 2.55 26.39 25.17
N ASP A 151 3.63 25.80 25.68
CA ASP A 151 4.81 25.38 24.91
C ASP A 151 4.49 24.45 23.71
N VAL A 152 3.29 23.86 23.69
CA VAL A 152 2.77 23.01 22.62
C VAL A 152 2.41 23.78 21.34
N VAL A 153 2.10 25.08 21.42
CA VAL A 153 1.70 25.90 20.26
C VAL A 153 2.91 26.32 19.43
N TRP A 154 4.09 26.41 20.03
CA TRP A 154 5.29 26.92 19.35
C TRP A 154 5.80 26.00 18.23
N PRO A 155 5.96 24.68 18.45
CA PRO A 155 6.31 23.77 17.37
C PRO A 155 5.23 23.73 16.28
N TRP A 156 3.96 23.78 16.66
CA TRP A 156 2.85 23.75 15.70
C TRP A 156 2.81 25.01 14.84
N LEU A 157 3.04 26.19 15.42
CA LEU A 157 3.09 27.46 14.70
C LEU A 157 4.26 27.51 13.71
N ILE A 158 5.45 27.03 14.12
CA ILE A 158 6.61 26.88 13.24
C ILE A 158 6.32 25.88 12.11
N PHE A 159 5.57 24.80 12.42
CA PHE A 159 5.20 23.78 11.44
C PHE A 159 4.08 24.24 10.49
N SER A 160 3.18 25.13 10.92
CA SER A 160 2.12 25.65 10.05
C SER A 160 2.63 26.73 9.10
N SER A 161 3.59 27.55 9.54
CA SER A 161 4.17 28.63 8.74
C SER A 161 5.20 28.11 7.73
N GLY A 162 5.10 28.53 6.47
CA GLY A 162 6.03 28.16 5.39
C GLY A 162 5.73 26.83 4.68
N ALA A 163 4.86 25.98 5.22
CA ALA A 163 4.63 24.64 4.67
C ALA A 163 3.70 24.66 3.45
N PHE A 164 2.73 25.56 3.40
CA PHE A 164 1.77 25.68 2.31
C PHE A 164 2.21 26.72 1.27
N GLU A 165 3.05 27.67 1.70
CA GLU A 165 3.60 28.72 0.85
C GLU A 165 4.39 28.13 -0.31
N ILE A 166 5.18 27.06 -0.13
CA ILE A 166 5.89 26.40 -1.26
C ILE A 166 4.96 25.99 -2.42
N PHE A 167 3.70 25.66 -2.13
CA PHE A 167 2.71 25.28 -3.13
C PHE A 167 2.00 26.48 -3.78
N GLY A 168 2.37 27.71 -3.42
CA GLY A 168 1.75 28.94 -3.89
C GLY A 168 0.62 29.46 -3.01
N GLU A 169 0.33 28.78 -1.90
CA GLU A 169 -0.69 29.18 -0.93
C GLU A 169 -0.04 30.06 0.14
N ALA A 170 0.07 31.36 -0.17
CA ALA A 170 0.52 32.37 0.78
C ALA A 170 -0.66 33.18 1.33
N ASP A 171 -0.61 33.47 2.62
CA ASP A 171 -1.63 34.24 3.31
C ASP A 171 -1.71 35.67 2.76
N GLU A 172 -2.91 36.25 2.75
CA GLU A 172 -3.12 37.60 2.21
C GLU A 172 -2.47 38.67 3.09
N GLU A 173 -2.44 38.43 4.40
CA GLU A 173 -1.80 39.31 5.39
C GLU A 173 -0.30 39.46 5.12
N ASP A 174 0.38 38.37 4.77
CA ASP A 174 1.81 38.37 4.48
C ASP A 174 2.15 39.06 3.15
N LYS A 175 1.26 38.94 2.15
CA LYS A 175 1.40 39.65 0.86
C LYS A 175 1.27 41.16 1.03
N LEU A 176 0.36 41.59 1.91
CA LEU A 176 0.11 43.00 2.22
C LEU A 176 1.08 43.54 3.29
N GLY A 177 1.86 42.68 3.94
CA GLY A 177 2.79 43.04 5.01
C GLY A 177 2.09 43.48 6.29
N THR A 178 0.85 43.06 6.54
CA THR A 178 0.08 43.52 7.70
C THR A 178 0.57 42.86 8.98
N VAL A 179 1.23 43.62 9.86
CA VAL A 179 1.74 43.11 11.14
C VAL A 179 0.76 43.43 12.28
N SER A 180 0.51 42.44 13.16
CA SER A 180 -0.53 42.47 14.23
C SER A 180 -0.42 43.57 15.31
N LYS A 181 0.52 44.52 15.20
CA LYS A 181 0.69 45.69 16.10
C LYS A 181 1.05 46.98 15.35
N CYS A 182 0.89 46.98 14.03
CA CYS A 182 1.40 47.99 13.11
C CYS A 182 0.32 48.76 12.36
N SER A 183 -0.94 48.32 12.45
CA SER A 183 -2.07 48.86 11.69
C SER A 183 -2.40 50.33 12.02
N SER A 184 -1.86 50.89 13.11
CA SER A 184 -2.21 52.24 13.60
C SER A 184 -1.03 53.22 13.70
N ALA A 185 0.13 52.92 13.12
CA ALA A 185 1.27 53.86 13.11
C ALA A 185 1.20 54.72 11.83
N PRO A 186 0.67 55.95 11.86
CA PRO A 186 0.75 56.84 10.70
C PRO A 186 2.21 57.11 10.40
N LEU A 187 2.60 56.96 9.13
CA LEU A 187 3.92 57.26 8.62
C LEU A 187 4.05 58.79 8.46
N ASN A 188 4.00 59.49 9.60
CA ASN A 188 4.18 60.94 9.66
C ASN A 188 5.65 61.21 9.92
N TRP A 189 6.32 61.85 8.95
CA TRP A 189 7.73 62.27 9.05
C TRP A 189 8.00 63.23 10.23
N ASP A 190 6.94 63.83 10.79
CA ASP A 190 7.02 64.79 11.89
C ASP A 190 7.10 64.14 13.29
N VAL A 191 6.73 62.85 13.44
CA VAL A 191 6.80 62.13 14.72
C VAL A 191 7.33 60.70 14.48
N LEU A 192 8.65 60.59 14.32
CA LEU A 192 9.34 59.32 14.17
C LEU A 192 9.66 58.73 15.56
N THR A 193 9.08 57.58 15.89
CA THR A 193 9.41 56.81 17.09
C THR A 193 10.17 55.54 16.70
N ASP A 194 10.99 55.00 17.61
CA ASP A 194 11.71 53.73 17.35
C ASP A 194 10.75 52.59 16.95
N SER A 195 9.52 52.62 17.47
CA SER A 195 8.46 51.67 17.14
C SER A 195 7.89 51.85 15.73
N SER A 196 7.78 53.06 15.19
CA SER A 196 7.24 53.29 13.84
C SER A 196 8.24 52.89 12.76
N VAL A 197 9.54 53.12 13.00
CA VAL A 197 10.63 52.65 12.11
C VAL A 197 10.69 51.12 12.05
N GLN A 198 10.65 50.45 13.20
CA GLN A 198 10.65 48.97 13.26
C GLN A 198 9.43 48.37 12.56
N CYS A 199 8.28 49.01 12.72
CA CYS A 199 7.03 48.59 12.10
C CYS A 199 7.05 48.68 10.58
N TRP A 200 7.59 49.78 10.04
CA TRP A 200 7.77 49.97 8.60
C TRP A 200 8.76 48.97 8.00
N PHE A 201 9.87 48.73 8.70
CA PHE A 201 10.85 47.73 8.29
C PHE A 201 10.21 46.34 8.22
N LYS A 202 9.47 45.93 9.24
CA LYS A 202 8.80 44.61 9.27
C LYS A 202 7.76 44.47 8.17
N THR A 203 6.89 45.47 8.01
CA THR A 203 5.83 45.51 6.99
C THR A 203 6.41 45.39 5.57
N SER A 204 7.56 46.02 5.33
CA SER A 204 8.22 45.96 4.01
C SER A 204 9.02 44.67 3.81
N MET A 205 9.63 44.13 4.87
CA MET A 205 10.52 42.97 4.77
C MET A 205 9.78 41.64 4.67
N ILE A 206 8.60 41.49 5.29
CA ILE A 206 7.78 40.27 5.20
C ILE A 206 7.49 39.86 3.74
N PRO A 207 6.91 40.73 2.88
CA PRO A 207 6.63 40.34 1.49
C PRO A 207 7.91 40.10 0.69
N VAL A 208 9.01 40.80 1.00
CA VAL A 208 10.32 40.57 0.36
C VAL A 208 10.88 39.18 0.72
N PHE A 209 10.83 38.80 2.00
CA PHE A 209 11.25 37.48 2.46
C PHE A 209 10.38 36.37 1.88
N LEU A 210 9.05 36.58 1.85
CA LEU A 210 8.11 35.66 1.21
C LEU A 210 8.45 35.49 -0.28
N PHE A 211 8.66 36.59 -1.02
CA PHE A 211 9.05 36.51 -2.43
C PHE A 211 10.36 35.74 -2.66
N CYS A 212 11.40 36.05 -1.88
CA CYS A 212 12.67 35.32 -1.94
C CYS A 212 12.51 33.84 -1.60
N TYR A 213 11.71 33.51 -0.58
CA TYR A 213 11.41 32.14 -0.21
C TYR A 213 10.72 31.39 -1.35
N MET A 214 9.66 31.96 -1.93
CA MET A 214 8.93 31.38 -3.06
C MET A 214 9.83 31.15 -4.29
N LEU A 215 10.75 32.07 -4.57
CA LEU A 215 11.72 31.91 -5.66
C LEU A 215 12.63 30.71 -5.39
N VAL A 216 13.20 30.61 -4.19
CA VAL A 216 14.09 29.50 -3.84
C VAL A 216 13.33 28.17 -3.76
N SER A 217 12.17 28.13 -3.11
CA SER A 217 11.44 26.90 -2.83
C SER A 217 10.65 26.41 -4.05
N SER A 218 9.84 27.25 -4.67
CA SER A 218 8.96 26.86 -5.77
C SER A 218 9.65 26.89 -7.13
N VAL A 219 10.62 27.77 -7.36
CA VAL A 219 11.31 27.86 -8.67
C VAL A 219 12.61 27.06 -8.68
N LEU A 220 13.52 27.28 -7.73
CA LEU A 220 14.81 26.60 -7.76
C LEU A 220 14.70 25.14 -7.29
N LEU A 221 14.15 24.93 -6.10
CA LEU A 221 14.09 23.63 -5.43
C LEU A 221 13.17 22.65 -6.18
N VAL A 222 11.94 23.01 -6.54
CA VAL A 222 11.04 22.13 -7.32
C VAL A 222 11.64 21.75 -8.68
N ASN A 223 12.23 22.69 -9.42
CA ASN A 223 12.83 22.38 -10.72
C ASN A 223 14.02 21.42 -10.59
N LEU A 224 14.83 21.57 -9.53
CA LEU A 224 15.93 20.66 -9.25
C LEU A 224 15.41 19.24 -8.94
N VAL A 225 14.36 19.10 -8.12
CA VAL A 225 13.74 17.79 -7.85
C VAL A 225 13.22 17.17 -9.12
N THR A 226 12.46 17.93 -9.90
CA THR A 226 11.88 17.44 -11.14
C THR A 226 12.98 16.95 -12.08
N ALA A 227 14.08 17.69 -12.22
CA ALA A 227 15.22 17.26 -13.04
C ALA A 227 15.87 15.96 -12.52
N LEU A 228 16.09 15.83 -11.20
CA LEU A 228 16.67 14.64 -10.59
C LEU A 228 15.75 13.42 -10.71
N LEU A 229 14.44 13.62 -10.52
CA LEU A 229 13.43 12.58 -10.69
C LEU A 229 13.34 12.16 -12.16
N SER A 230 13.29 13.09 -13.11
CA SER A 230 13.24 12.77 -14.55
C SER A 230 14.47 11.98 -15.02
N LYS A 231 15.68 12.37 -14.60
CA LYS A 231 16.88 11.59 -14.91
C LYS A 231 16.79 10.15 -14.40
N LYS A 232 16.33 9.97 -13.16
CA LYS A 232 16.22 8.64 -12.54
C LYS A 232 15.03 7.86 -13.10
N TYR A 233 13.97 8.53 -13.54
CA TYR A 233 12.85 7.95 -14.28
C TYR A 233 13.36 7.24 -15.53
N GLU A 234 14.10 7.95 -16.38
CA GLU A 234 14.63 7.41 -17.65
C GLU A 234 15.58 6.22 -17.44
N ASP A 235 16.37 6.24 -16.37
CA ASP A 235 17.26 5.12 -16.04
C ASP A 235 16.50 3.88 -15.59
N ILE A 236 15.46 4.04 -14.77
CA ILE A 236 14.65 2.92 -14.27
C ILE A 236 13.72 2.39 -15.37
N ASP A 237 13.14 3.27 -16.19
CA ASP A 237 12.18 2.91 -17.23
C ASP A 237 12.73 1.82 -18.17
N LYS A 238 13.99 1.95 -18.58
CA LYS A 238 14.72 1.01 -19.46
C LYS A 238 14.74 -0.44 -18.94
N VAL A 239 14.74 -0.64 -17.62
CA VAL A 239 14.82 -1.97 -16.98
C VAL A 239 13.48 -2.38 -16.34
N SER A 240 12.55 -1.44 -16.22
CA SER A 240 11.33 -1.57 -15.42
C SER A 240 10.45 -2.75 -15.87
N HIS A 241 10.28 -2.94 -17.17
CA HIS A 241 9.42 -3.98 -17.73
C HIS A 241 9.95 -5.40 -17.45
N ILE A 242 11.27 -5.61 -17.53
CA ILE A 242 11.90 -6.91 -17.20
C ILE A 242 11.75 -7.20 -15.71
N TYR A 243 12.02 -6.20 -14.87
CA TYR A 243 11.87 -6.32 -13.42
C TYR A 243 10.43 -6.63 -13.02
N TRP A 244 9.46 -5.98 -13.66
CA TRP A 244 8.04 -6.22 -13.44
C TRP A 244 7.66 -7.66 -13.75
N LYS A 245 8.04 -8.21 -14.92
CA LYS A 245 7.73 -9.61 -15.27
C LYS A 245 8.29 -10.59 -14.25
N TYR A 246 9.52 -10.37 -13.79
CA TYR A 246 10.13 -11.16 -12.72
C TYR A 246 9.34 -11.07 -11.40
N LYS A 247 8.98 -9.86 -10.96
CA LYS A 247 8.19 -9.67 -9.73
C LYS A 247 6.78 -10.22 -9.86
N LEU A 248 6.18 -10.20 -11.05
CA LEU A 248 4.91 -10.85 -11.32
C LEU A 248 5.02 -12.36 -11.14
N TYR A 249 6.04 -12.99 -11.72
CA TYR A 249 6.28 -14.43 -11.56
C TYR A 249 6.51 -14.83 -10.09
N SER A 250 7.33 -14.06 -9.36
CA SER A 250 7.58 -14.30 -7.94
C SER A 250 6.30 -14.21 -7.09
N ARG A 251 5.40 -13.27 -7.41
CA ARG A 251 4.10 -13.14 -6.74
C ARG A 251 3.13 -14.26 -7.12
N LEU A 252 3.13 -14.69 -8.37
CA LEU A 252 2.29 -15.80 -8.83
C LEU A 252 2.60 -17.08 -8.05
N ILE A 253 3.88 -17.42 -7.88
CA ILE A 253 4.30 -18.55 -7.05
C ILE A 253 3.81 -18.40 -5.61
N GLU A 254 3.87 -17.20 -5.04
CA GLU A 254 3.36 -16.97 -3.68
C GLU A 254 1.85 -17.16 -3.58
N TYR A 255 1.07 -16.75 -4.59
CA TYR A 255 -0.37 -16.96 -4.64
C TYR A 255 -0.73 -18.44 -4.79
N GLU A 256 -0.01 -19.20 -5.61
CA GLU A 256 -0.26 -20.65 -5.74
C GLU A 256 0.10 -21.46 -4.48
N GLU A 257 0.97 -20.92 -3.62
CA GLU A 257 1.29 -21.49 -2.31
C GLU A 257 0.23 -21.17 -1.22
N LYS A 258 -0.67 -20.20 -1.46
CA LYS A 258 -1.71 -19.82 -0.50
C LYS A 258 -2.96 -20.70 -0.64
N LEU A 259 -3.82 -20.64 0.37
CA LEU A 259 -5.13 -21.33 0.35
C LEU A 259 -6.00 -20.76 -0.77
N TRP A 260 -6.69 -21.63 -1.52
CA TRP A 260 -7.52 -21.22 -2.66
C TRP A 260 -8.89 -20.63 -2.28
N ILE A 261 -9.25 -20.74 -1.00
CA ILE A 261 -10.54 -20.32 -0.44
C ILE A 261 -10.47 -18.82 -0.09
N PRO A 262 -11.55 -18.03 -0.32
CA PRO A 262 -11.57 -16.62 0.03
C PRO A 262 -11.36 -16.39 1.53
N ALA A 263 -10.76 -15.25 1.87
CA ALA A 263 -10.37 -14.89 3.24
C ALA A 263 -11.42 -15.19 4.34
N PRO A 264 -12.71 -14.79 4.24
CA PRO A 264 -13.68 -15.07 5.31
C PRO A 264 -13.93 -16.58 5.53
N LEU A 265 -13.86 -17.38 4.46
CA LEU A 265 -14.03 -18.84 4.55
C LEU A 265 -12.75 -19.56 4.99
N SER A 266 -11.59 -18.90 4.96
CA SER A 266 -10.32 -19.47 5.42
C SER A 266 -10.32 -19.79 6.91
N LEU A 267 -10.96 -18.94 7.73
CA LEU A 267 -11.07 -19.14 9.18
C LEU A 267 -11.86 -20.42 9.48
N VAL A 268 -12.99 -20.60 8.81
CA VAL A 268 -13.82 -21.82 8.91
C VAL A 268 -13.01 -23.05 8.46
N PHE A 269 -12.27 -22.95 7.36
CA PHE A 269 -11.41 -24.04 6.88
C PHE A 269 -10.38 -24.48 7.93
N TYR A 270 -9.67 -23.54 8.57
CA TYR A 270 -8.66 -23.89 9.58
C TYR A 270 -9.27 -24.46 10.87
N ILE A 271 -10.44 -23.96 11.29
CA ILE A 271 -11.18 -24.53 12.43
C ILE A 271 -11.60 -25.97 12.11
N LEU A 272 -12.26 -26.19 10.96
CA LEU A 272 -12.69 -27.52 10.54
C LEU A 272 -11.51 -28.47 10.43
N LYS A 273 -10.39 -28.05 9.83
CA LYS A 273 -9.16 -28.85 9.76
C LYS A 273 -8.66 -29.27 11.14
N THR A 274 -8.66 -28.35 12.11
CA THR A 274 -8.21 -28.63 13.48
C THR A 274 -9.15 -29.61 14.19
N VAL A 275 -10.45 -29.40 14.06
CA VAL A 275 -11.51 -30.26 14.62
C VAL A 275 -11.47 -31.66 14.01
N PHE A 276 -11.42 -31.78 12.68
CA PHE A 276 -11.32 -33.07 12.00
C PHE A 276 -10.00 -33.79 12.27
N ASN A 277 -8.89 -33.07 12.43
CA ASN A 277 -7.62 -33.66 12.85
C ASN A 277 -7.74 -34.25 14.27
N PHE A 278 -8.37 -33.54 15.21
CA PHE A 278 -8.65 -34.05 16.55
C PHE A 278 -9.58 -35.26 16.53
N LEU A 279 -10.69 -35.20 15.79
CA LEU A 279 -11.63 -36.32 15.60
C LEU A 279 -10.98 -37.54 14.94
N SER A 280 -10.01 -37.35 14.04
CA SER A 280 -9.30 -38.46 13.39
C SER A 280 -8.39 -39.25 14.35
N LYS A 281 -8.01 -38.64 15.48
CA LYS A 281 -7.26 -39.31 16.56
C LYS A 281 -8.16 -40.16 17.46
N VAL A 282 -9.48 -40.02 17.37
CA VAL A 282 -10.43 -40.83 18.14
C VAL A 282 -10.69 -42.16 17.40
N PRO A 283 -10.48 -43.32 18.04
CA PRO A 283 -10.45 -44.62 17.35
C PRO A 283 -11.79 -45.06 16.75
N ILE A 284 -12.93 -44.57 17.26
CA ILE A 284 -14.28 -45.03 16.88
C ILE A 284 -14.82 -44.29 15.62
N LEU A 285 -14.40 -43.04 15.39
CA LEU A 285 -14.93 -42.19 14.30
C LEU A 285 -13.95 -41.98 13.13
N GLY A 286 -12.75 -42.56 13.17
CA GLY A 286 -11.59 -42.08 12.39
C GLY A 286 -11.59 -42.28 10.87
N ILE A 287 -12.54 -42.99 10.25
CA ILE A 287 -12.52 -43.26 8.79
C ILE A 287 -13.06 -42.07 7.98
N LEU A 288 -14.24 -41.56 8.34
CA LEU A 288 -14.88 -40.39 7.71
C LEU A 288 -14.00 -39.11 7.76
N PRO A 289 -13.42 -38.70 8.91
CA PRO A 289 -12.55 -37.52 8.99
C PRO A 289 -11.25 -37.70 8.20
N ARG A 290 -10.74 -38.93 8.02
CA ARG A 290 -9.56 -39.19 7.18
C ARG A 290 -9.84 -38.96 5.69
N TYR A 291 -11.01 -39.34 5.20
CA TYR A 291 -11.44 -39.02 3.82
C TYR A 291 -11.64 -37.51 3.65
N PHE A 292 -12.30 -36.86 4.61
CA PHE A 292 -12.51 -35.41 4.56
C PHE A 292 -11.20 -34.61 4.59
N MET A 293 -10.21 -35.05 5.38
CA MET A 293 -8.87 -34.45 5.39
C MET A 293 -8.15 -34.55 4.03
N LYS A 294 -8.33 -35.63 3.27
CA LYS A 294 -7.80 -35.73 1.90
C LYS A 294 -8.46 -34.72 0.95
N ILE A 295 -9.76 -34.50 1.09
CA ILE A 295 -10.50 -33.50 0.30
C ILE A 295 -10.02 -32.08 0.66
N LEU A 296 -9.89 -31.78 1.96
CA LEU A 296 -9.37 -30.50 2.45
C LEU A 296 -7.95 -30.20 1.94
N ALA A 297 -7.08 -31.23 1.86
CA ALA A 297 -5.72 -31.09 1.34
C ALA A 297 -5.67 -30.67 -0.14
N CYS A 298 -6.73 -30.90 -0.92
CA CYS A 298 -6.81 -30.45 -2.31
C CYS A 298 -6.93 -28.92 -2.44
N PHE A 299 -7.42 -28.24 -1.40
CA PHE A 299 -7.54 -26.78 -1.36
C PHE A 299 -6.26 -26.09 -0.86
N GLU A 300 -5.29 -26.87 -0.36
CA GLU A 300 -3.99 -26.35 0.07
C GLU A 300 -3.09 -26.08 -1.13
N GLY A 301 -2.35 -24.97 -1.07
CA GLY A 301 -1.41 -24.58 -2.10
C GLY A 301 -0.28 -25.61 -2.30
N LYS A 302 0.22 -25.71 -3.53
CA LYS A 302 1.34 -26.60 -3.85
C LYS A 302 2.65 -26.03 -3.33
N ASN A 303 3.59 -26.88 -2.94
CA ASN A 303 4.88 -26.44 -2.40
C ASN A 303 5.92 -26.21 -3.52
N TYR A 304 6.25 -24.96 -3.82
CA TYR A 304 7.19 -24.56 -4.90
C TYR A 304 8.60 -24.21 -4.38
N ALA A 305 9.15 -25.05 -3.51
CA ALA A 305 10.44 -24.77 -2.86
C ALA A 305 11.64 -24.67 -3.83
N LYS A 306 11.64 -25.41 -4.95
CA LYS A 306 12.74 -25.43 -5.93
C LYS A 306 12.74 -24.16 -6.78
N GLU A 307 11.57 -23.74 -7.25
CA GLU A 307 11.32 -22.52 -8.02
C GLU A 307 11.65 -21.29 -7.18
N ARG A 308 11.32 -21.33 -5.88
CA ARG A 308 11.73 -20.30 -4.91
C ARG A 308 13.25 -20.11 -4.83
N ARG A 309 14.04 -21.19 -4.84
CA ARG A 309 15.51 -21.09 -4.81
C ARG A 309 16.06 -20.42 -6.06
N LYS A 310 15.51 -20.74 -7.24
CA LYS A 310 15.88 -20.09 -8.50
C LYS A 310 15.54 -18.60 -8.46
N ASN A 311 14.33 -18.25 -8.02
CA ASN A 311 13.89 -16.85 -7.90
C ASN A 311 14.79 -15.98 -7.03
N ARG A 312 15.42 -16.52 -5.98
CA ARG A 312 16.36 -15.75 -5.12
C ARG A 312 17.63 -15.34 -5.86
N LYS A 313 18.19 -16.23 -6.69
CA LYS A 313 19.38 -15.90 -7.49
C LYS A 313 19.06 -14.79 -8.49
N PHE A 314 17.90 -14.86 -9.13
CA PHE A 314 17.43 -13.81 -10.04
C PHE A 314 17.16 -12.48 -9.34
N GLU A 315 16.67 -12.50 -8.10
CA GLU A 315 16.48 -11.26 -7.32
C GLU A 315 17.80 -10.52 -7.09
N ALA A 316 18.86 -11.26 -6.76
CA ALA A 316 20.19 -10.69 -6.54
C ALA A 316 20.73 -10.04 -7.82
N VAL A 317 20.64 -10.74 -8.97
CA VAL A 317 21.08 -10.22 -10.27
C VAL A 317 20.28 -8.98 -10.69
N MET A 318 18.95 -9.03 -10.61
CA MET A 318 18.11 -7.89 -10.99
C MET A 318 18.31 -6.68 -10.07
N ASN A 319 18.56 -6.91 -8.78
CA ASN A 319 18.89 -5.81 -7.87
C ASN A 319 20.27 -5.23 -8.18
N GLY A 320 21.25 -6.07 -8.54
CA GLY A 320 22.58 -5.65 -9.02
C GLY A 320 22.49 -4.73 -10.24
N LEU A 321 21.77 -5.16 -11.29
CA LEU A 321 21.54 -4.39 -12.51
C LEU A 321 20.85 -3.03 -12.28
N ILE A 322 20.05 -2.90 -11.20
CA ILE A 322 19.38 -1.65 -10.84
C ILE A 322 20.24 -0.79 -9.91
N SER A 323 21.13 -1.39 -9.13
CA SER A 323 22.02 -0.69 -8.20
C SER A 323 23.35 -0.26 -8.83
N ASP A 324 23.78 -0.89 -9.91
CA ASP A 324 25.06 -0.60 -10.53
C ASP A 324 25.06 0.79 -11.18
N GLU A 325 25.82 1.69 -10.55
CA GLU A 325 25.99 3.08 -10.97
C GLU A 325 27.07 3.20 -12.07
N ASN A 326 27.89 2.16 -12.29
CA ASN A 326 29.02 2.13 -13.22
C ASN A 326 28.67 1.47 -14.56
N ARG A 327 28.10 2.27 -15.47
CA ARG A 327 27.66 1.87 -16.82
C ARG A 327 28.79 1.54 -17.81
N TRP A 328 30.07 1.68 -17.45
CA TRP A 328 31.20 1.65 -18.40
C TRP A 328 31.74 0.26 -18.76
N ASN A 329 31.43 -0.79 -17.97
CA ASN A 329 31.87 -2.15 -18.29
C ASN A 329 30.78 -3.01 -18.97
N GLY A 330 29.56 -2.47 -19.09
CA GLY A 330 28.39 -3.26 -19.47
C GLY A 330 28.03 -4.32 -18.41
N PRO A 331 26.88 -5.01 -18.56
CA PRO A 331 26.52 -6.11 -17.68
C PRO A 331 27.55 -7.24 -17.78
N SER A 332 27.90 -7.87 -16.65
CA SER A 332 28.77 -9.06 -16.64
C SER A 332 28.16 -10.17 -17.49
N GLU A 333 28.98 -11.04 -18.08
CA GLU A 333 28.46 -12.19 -18.85
C GLU A 333 27.53 -13.09 -18.02
N GLU A 334 27.74 -13.18 -16.71
CA GLU A 334 26.82 -13.90 -15.81
C GLU A 334 25.44 -13.23 -15.75
N GLU A 335 25.39 -11.89 -15.75
CA GLU A 335 24.15 -11.12 -15.70
C GLU A 335 23.41 -11.17 -17.04
N LYS A 336 24.14 -11.07 -18.16
CA LYS A 336 23.57 -11.26 -19.50
C LYS A 336 22.96 -12.65 -19.64
N ASN A 337 23.68 -13.68 -19.21
CA ASN A 337 23.21 -15.06 -19.23
C ASN A 337 21.98 -15.25 -18.31
N ALA A 338 21.96 -14.61 -17.14
CA ALA A 338 20.80 -14.66 -16.25
C ALA A 338 19.57 -13.95 -16.85
N VAL A 339 19.74 -12.78 -17.47
CA VAL A 339 18.66 -12.05 -18.16
C VAL A 339 18.15 -12.87 -19.35
N GLN A 340 19.04 -13.48 -20.12
CA GLN A 340 18.67 -14.33 -21.25
C GLN A 340 17.90 -15.58 -20.78
N LEU A 341 18.36 -16.22 -19.70
CA LEU A 341 17.66 -17.35 -19.09
C LEU A 341 16.24 -16.97 -18.62
N VAL A 342 16.04 -15.75 -18.12
CA VAL A 342 14.71 -15.25 -17.75
C VAL A 342 13.86 -14.99 -18.98
N LYS A 343 14.41 -14.39 -20.05
CA LYS A 343 13.70 -14.25 -21.33
C LYS A 343 13.22 -15.61 -21.83
N ASP A 344 14.10 -16.61 -21.81
CA ASP A 344 13.79 -17.97 -22.27
C ASP A 344 12.75 -18.66 -21.36
N GLN A 345 12.83 -18.48 -20.04
CA GLN A 345 11.79 -19.00 -19.13
C GLN A 345 10.44 -18.31 -19.35
N MET A 346 10.43 -17.01 -19.61
CA MET A 346 9.21 -16.26 -19.88
C MET A 346 8.58 -16.66 -21.21
N THR A 347 9.38 -16.89 -22.26
CA THR A 347 8.85 -17.39 -23.54
C THR A 347 8.30 -18.80 -23.39
N ILE A 348 8.96 -19.68 -22.65
CA ILE A 348 8.45 -21.03 -22.33
C ILE A 348 7.11 -20.93 -21.60
N MET A 349 7.00 -20.09 -20.57
CA MET A 349 5.73 -19.89 -19.85
C MET A 349 4.62 -19.29 -20.73
N GLU A 350 4.95 -18.34 -21.61
CA GLU A 350 4.00 -17.77 -22.57
C GLU A 350 3.52 -18.84 -23.56
N LEU A 351 4.40 -19.72 -24.02
CA LEU A 351 4.06 -20.87 -24.87
C LEU A 351 3.19 -21.89 -24.14
N GLU A 352 3.50 -22.22 -22.88
CA GLU A 352 2.65 -23.11 -22.06
C GLU A 352 1.26 -22.50 -21.82
N ARG A 353 1.16 -21.20 -21.58
CA ARG A 353 -0.14 -20.51 -21.45
C ARG A 353 -0.93 -20.53 -22.75
N LYS A 354 -0.28 -20.34 -23.90
CA LYS A 354 -0.93 -20.47 -25.22
C LYS A 354 -1.41 -21.89 -25.44
N ARG A 355 -0.59 -22.90 -25.11
CA ARG A 355 -0.98 -24.32 -25.16
C ARG A 355 -2.20 -24.61 -24.29
N LYS A 356 -2.22 -24.19 -23.01
CA LYS A 356 -3.36 -24.42 -22.11
C LYS A 356 -4.64 -23.73 -22.59
N ARG A 357 -4.55 -22.51 -23.12
CA ARG A 357 -5.71 -21.83 -23.74
C ARG A 357 -6.24 -22.64 -24.92
N PHE A 358 -5.35 -23.05 -25.81
CA PHE A 358 -5.71 -23.90 -26.94
C PHE A 358 -6.35 -25.22 -26.53
N GLU A 359 -5.84 -25.89 -25.48
CA GLU A 359 -6.46 -27.09 -24.91
C GLU A 359 -7.87 -26.82 -24.36
N THR A 360 -8.06 -25.67 -23.70
CA THR A 360 -9.38 -25.28 -23.16
C THR A 360 -10.37 -24.96 -24.27
N ASP A 361 -9.92 -24.29 -25.34
CA ASP A 361 -10.73 -23.97 -26.52
C ASP A 361 -11.15 -25.24 -27.26
N ILE A 362 -10.25 -26.23 -27.39
CA ILE A 362 -10.59 -27.56 -27.95
C ILE A 362 -11.67 -28.25 -27.12
N ILE A 363 -11.54 -28.24 -25.79
CA ILE A 363 -12.52 -28.87 -24.90
C ILE A 363 -13.88 -28.19 -25.05
N ARG A 364 -13.90 -26.85 -25.12
CA ARG A 364 -15.12 -26.07 -25.33
C ARG A 364 -15.77 -26.40 -26.67
N GLN A 365 -14.99 -26.42 -27.75
CA GLN A 365 -15.49 -26.74 -29.09
C GLN A 365 -16.09 -28.15 -29.13
N ARG A 366 -15.41 -29.14 -28.52
CA ARG A 366 -15.93 -30.51 -28.44
C ARG A 366 -17.18 -30.62 -27.58
N PHE A 367 -17.31 -29.79 -26.56
CA PHE A 367 -18.53 -29.71 -25.74
C PHE A 367 -19.70 -29.09 -26.52
N GLU A 368 -19.44 -28.04 -27.30
CA GLU A 368 -20.43 -27.44 -28.22
C GLU A 368 -20.88 -28.45 -29.29
N ASP A 369 -19.96 -29.19 -29.89
CA ASP A 369 -20.28 -30.27 -30.84
C ASP A 369 -21.18 -31.35 -30.21
N MET A 370 -20.84 -31.85 -29.02
CA MET A 370 -21.67 -32.82 -28.29
C MET A 370 -23.07 -32.26 -27.97
N MET A 371 -23.17 -30.99 -27.60
CA MET A 371 -24.45 -30.33 -27.33
C MET A 371 -25.31 -30.25 -28.59
N THR A 372 -24.73 -29.91 -29.75
CA THR A 372 -25.46 -29.87 -31.03
C THR A 372 -25.90 -31.27 -31.49
N GLU A 373 -25.10 -32.30 -31.23
CA GLU A 373 -25.43 -33.70 -31.53
C GLU A 373 -26.58 -34.20 -30.65
N ILE A 374 -26.58 -33.88 -29.36
CA ILE A 374 -27.70 -34.16 -28.45
C ILE A 374 -28.96 -33.42 -28.89
N GLU A 375 -28.85 -32.15 -29.28
CA GLU A 375 -29.96 -31.33 -29.71
C GLU A 375 -30.59 -31.83 -31.02
N SER A 376 -29.77 -32.24 -31.98
CA SER A 376 -30.24 -32.87 -33.23
C SER A 376 -30.89 -34.23 -32.96
N THR A 377 -30.30 -35.07 -32.08
CA THR A 377 -30.87 -36.37 -31.69
C THR A 377 -32.24 -36.21 -31.00
N ASN A 378 -32.37 -35.21 -30.13
CA ASN A 378 -33.63 -34.87 -29.49
C ASN A 378 -34.66 -34.31 -30.48
N ARG A 379 -34.23 -33.52 -31.47
CA ARG A 379 -35.08 -33.04 -32.56
C ARG A 379 -35.57 -34.20 -33.44
N PHE A 380 -34.70 -35.16 -33.77
CA PHE A 380 -35.06 -36.38 -34.50
C PHE A 380 -36.04 -37.27 -33.71
N LYS A 381 -35.85 -37.43 -32.39
CA LYS A 381 -36.83 -38.12 -31.52
C LYS A 381 -38.20 -37.44 -31.53
N ARG A 382 -38.22 -36.10 -31.50
CA ARG A 382 -39.46 -35.29 -31.51
C ARG A 382 -40.20 -35.36 -32.86
N VAL A 383 -39.47 -35.37 -33.98
CA VAL A 383 -40.06 -35.56 -35.32
C VAL A 383 -40.62 -36.98 -35.47
N ARG A 384 -39.90 -38.00 -34.96
CA ARG A 384 -40.36 -39.40 -35.01
C ARG A 384 -41.63 -39.63 -34.18
N SER A 385 -41.75 -39.00 -33.01
CA SER A 385 -42.97 -39.09 -32.20
C SER A 385 -44.18 -38.41 -32.85
N HIS A 386 -43.97 -37.34 -33.63
CA HIS A 386 -45.05 -36.71 -34.40
C HIS A 386 -45.47 -37.53 -35.63
N SER A 387 -44.54 -38.23 -36.29
CA SER A 387 -44.88 -39.09 -37.44
C SER A 387 -45.63 -40.37 -37.06
N THR A 388 -45.45 -40.89 -35.84
CA THR A 388 -46.15 -42.10 -35.37
C THR A 388 -47.57 -41.87 -34.85
N PHE A 389 -48.03 -40.61 -34.77
CA PHE A 389 -49.38 -40.26 -34.34
C PHE A 389 -50.36 -39.96 -35.50
N ASN A 390 -49.90 -40.02 -36.75
CA ASN A 390 -50.68 -39.64 -37.95
C ASN A 390 -50.93 -40.79 -38.94
N THR A 391 -50.94 -42.04 -38.49
CA THR A 391 -51.35 -43.22 -39.31
C THR A 391 -52.47 -43.98 -38.64
#